data_AF-A0A8M8UYR5-F1
#
_entry.id   AF-A0A8M8UYR5-F1
#
_cell.length_a   1.000
_cell.length_b   1.000
_cell.length_c   1.000
_cell.angle_alpha   90.00
_cell.angle_beta   90.00
_cell.angle_gamma   90.00
#
_symmetry.space_group_name_H-M   'P 1'
#
loop_
_entity.id
_entity.type
_entity.pdbx_description
1 polymer ?
#
loop_
_entity_poly.entity_id
_entity_poly.type
_entity_poly.pdbx_seq_one_letter_code
_entity_poly.pdbx_strand_id
1 'polypeptide(L)'
;MAIISSSFCILISSLALLSTVGEGYGDEETRKGGEVKKVLFVFGDSYADTGNLPTSVSRSWKSPYGITFPGKPSGRFSDGRVLTDYIASFLGIRSPFPYRRLKNLNTNTIRYGINFAHGGTGVFQTLQVDQPNMTAQIDFFQQLVDKNVYRSEELSSSIALVSLAGNDYSTYLARHGSFQGLPELKRSVIEQLVLNVRRIKDFEIKKIAITGIEPLGCLPRNSAASSYRNCNAEENNFSQSHNILLQQHIWALNYETAAPVFKYLDLYDAFISALKIDQKSPGNLTDKLKPCCGGAKGEDA
;
A
#
# COMPACT_ATOMS: atom_id res chain seq x y z
N MET A 1 3.22 -15.53 -3.24
CA MET A 1 2.18 -14.48 -3.22
C MET A 1 1.22 -14.69 -4.37
N ALA A 2 -0.09 -14.72 -4.10
CA ALA A 2 -1.12 -14.84 -5.15
C ALA A 2 -1.22 -13.55 -5.96
N ILE A 3 -1.59 -13.64 -7.23
CA ILE A 3 -1.88 -12.44 -8.04
C ILE A 3 -3.20 -11.84 -7.56
N ILE A 4 -3.14 -10.58 -7.14
CA ILE A 4 -4.33 -9.77 -6.88
C ILE A 4 -4.80 -9.23 -8.23
N SER A 5 -6.03 -9.55 -8.62
CA SER A 5 -6.61 -9.07 -9.88
C SER A 5 -6.75 -7.55 -9.86
N SER A 6 -6.39 -6.89 -10.96
CA SER A 6 -6.53 -5.46 -11.18
C SER A 6 -7.98 -5.03 -11.01
N SER A 7 -8.96 -5.85 -11.42
CA SER A 7 -10.39 -5.60 -11.20
C SER A 7 -10.75 -5.54 -9.70
N PHE A 8 -10.10 -6.37 -8.90
CA PHE A 8 -10.27 -6.38 -7.46
C PHE A 8 -9.58 -5.17 -6.81
N CYS A 9 -8.40 -4.78 -7.29
CA CYS A 9 -7.75 -3.54 -6.86
C CYS A 9 -8.53 -2.28 -7.25
N ILE A 10 -9.22 -2.25 -8.41
CA ILE A 10 -10.13 -1.13 -8.79
C ILE A 10 -11.23 -0.98 -7.75
N LEU A 11 -11.94 -2.07 -7.46
CA LEU A 11 -13.05 -2.07 -6.51
C LEU A 11 -12.58 -1.64 -5.12
N ILE A 12 -11.44 -2.17 -4.67
CA ILE A 12 -10.84 -1.79 -3.39
C ILE A 12 -10.47 -0.30 -3.36
N SER A 13 -9.80 0.19 -4.39
CA SER A 13 -9.32 1.57 -4.42
C SER A 13 -10.48 2.56 -4.51
N SER A 14 -11.48 2.28 -5.34
CA SER A 14 -12.68 3.12 -5.46
C SER A 14 -13.48 3.17 -4.16
N LEU A 15 -13.63 2.04 -3.45
CA LEU A 15 -14.36 1.98 -2.19
C LEU A 15 -13.58 2.63 -1.03
N ALA A 16 -12.26 2.41 -0.95
CA ALA A 16 -11.41 3.05 0.05
C ALA A 16 -11.35 4.58 -0.15
N LEU A 17 -11.38 5.05 -1.40
CA LEU A 17 -11.49 6.48 -1.70
C LEU A 17 -12.87 7.03 -1.34
N LEU A 18 -13.97 6.29 -1.61
CA LEU A 18 -15.32 6.70 -1.23
C LEU A 18 -15.47 6.88 0.30
N SER A 19 -14.84 6.05 1.12
CA SER A 19 -14.81 6.22 2.59
C SER A 19 -14.06 7.48 3.05
N THR A 20 -13.15 8.03 2.23
CA THR A 20 -12.46 9.29 2.53
C THR A 20 -13.20 10.55 2.06
N VAL A 21 -14.19 10.40 1.18
CA VAL A 21 -14.97 11.52 0.61
C VAL A 21 -16.07 12.00 1.56
N GLY A 22 -16.31 11.30 2.67
CA GLY A 22 -17.30 11.66 3.70
C GLY A 22 -16.95 12.89 4.56
N GLU A 23 -15.72 13.39 4.50
CA GLU A 23 -15.31 14.61 5.23
C GLU A 23 -14.56 15.57 4.29
N GLY A 24 -15.31 16.48 3.67
CA GLY A 24 -14.83 17.79 3.24
C GLY A 24 -13.83 17.81 2.08
N TYR A 25 -14.28 17.48 0.87
CA TYR A 25 -13.80 18.21 -0.32
C TYR A 25 -14.56 19.54 -0.38
N GLY A 26 -14.18 20.47 0.49
CA GLY A 26 -14.55 21.87 0.34
C GLY A 26 -13.71 22.44 -0.80
N ASP A 27 -14.29 22.50 -2.00
CA ASP A 27 -13.77 23.32 -3.09
C ASP A 27 -13.85 24.80 -2.66
N GLU A 28 -12.81 25.28 -1.98
CA GLU A 28 -12.53 26.70 -1.88
C GLU A 28 -11.26 27.02 -2.68
N GLU A 29 -11.33 26.73 -3.99
CA GLU A 29 -10.30 27.16 -4.94
C GLU A 29 -10.57 28.60 -5.39
N THR A 30 -9.88 29.54 -4.76
CA THR A 30 -9.68 30.87 -5.33
C THR A 30 -8.83 30.70 -6.59
N ARG A 31 -9.48 30.75 -7.75
CA ARG A 31 -8.85 30.75 -9.08
C ARG A 31 -7.81 31.88 -9.18
N LYS A 32 -6.54 31.53 -9.08
CA LYS A 32 -5.41 32.29 -9.63
C LYS A 32 -4.46 31.38 -10.40
N GLY A 33 -4.79 31.15 -11.67
CA GLY A 33 -3.84 31.10 -12.80
C GLY A 33 -2.62 30.16 -12.79
N GLY A 34 -2.51 29.16 -11.92
CA GLY A 34 -1.44 28.16 -11.96
C GLY A 34 -1.98 26.77 -11.64
N GLU A 35 -1.78 25.81 -12.52
CA GLU A 35 -2.15 24.41 -12.29
C GLU A 35 -1.37 23.89 -11.06
N VAL A 36 -2.07 23.57 -9.97
CA VAL A 36 -1.46 22.99 -8.77
C VAL A 36 -0.84 21.64 -9.15
N LYS A 37 0.49 21.56 -9.13
CA LYS A 37 1.21 20.31 -9.41
C LYS A 37 0.96 19.31 -8.29
N LYS A 38 0.11 18.32 -8.55
CA LYS A 38 -0.11 17.20 -7.62
C LYS A 38 1.09 16.25 -7.66
N VAL A 39 1.71 16.05 -6.50
CA VAL A 39 2.85 15.14 -6.31
C VAL A 39 2.44 14.05 -5.33
N LEU A 40 2.76 12.79 -5.66
CA LEU A 40 2.47 11.64 -4.82
C LEU A 40 3.75 10.89 -4.45
N PHE A 41 4.08 10.88 -3.16
CA PHE A 41 5.13 10.03 -2.60
C PHE A 41 4.53 8.75 -2.05
N VAL A 42 5.19 7.62 -2.29
CA VAL A 42 4.63 6.31 -1.90
C VAL A 42 5.64 5.49 -1.13
N PHE A 43 5.22 4.96 0.02
CA PHE A 43 5.99 4.09 0.89
C PHE A 43 5.18 2.84 1.20
N GLY A 44 5.85 1.73 1.46
CA GLY A 44 5.21 0.50 1.90
C GLY A 44 5.62 -0.71 1.07
N ASP A 45 4.62 -1.53 0.77
CA ASP A 45 4.82 -2.92 0.37
C ASP A 45 4.40 -3.24 -1.08
N SER A 46 4.18 -4.52 -1.37
CA SER A 46 3.72 -5.06 -2.64
C SER A 46 2.42 -4.47 -3.17
N TYR A 47 1.52 -3.97 -2.32
CA TYR A 47 0.25 -3.37 -2.74
C TYR A 47 0.45 -2.00 -3.38
N ALA A 48 1.64 -1.42 -3.21
CA ALA A 48 2.03 -0.14 -3.76
C ALA A 48 3.28 -0.23 -4.66
N ASP A 49 4.05 -1.32 -4.65
CA ASP A 49 5.27 -1.45 -5.45
C ASP A 49 4.99 -1.44 -6.97
N THR A 50 5.65 -0.53 -7.69
CA THR A 50 5.56 -0.38 -9.15
C THR A 50 6.83 -0.79 -9.90
N GLY A 51 7.73 -1.52 -9.23
CA GLY A 51 8.93 -2.13 -9.81
C GLY A 51 10.24 -1.74 -9.11
N ASN A 52 10.22 -1.62 -7.78
CA ASN A 52 11.39 -1.39 -6.95
C ASN A 52 12.11 -2.68 -6.55
N LEU A 53 11.45 -3.84 -6.51
CA LEU A 53 12.20 -5.09 -6.33
C LEU A 53 12.99 -5.48 -7.58
N PRO A 54 14.25 -5.96 -7.43
CA PRO A 54 15.05 -6.39 -8.58
C PRO A 54 14.45 -7.60 -9.33
N THR A 55 14.72 -7.65 -10.64
CA THR A 55 14.28 -8.74 -11.52
C THR A 55 14.83 -10.12 -11.13
N SER A 56 16.00 -10.16 -10.49
CA SER A 56 16.63 -11.40 -10.03
C SER A 56 15.92 -12.07 -8.86
N VAL A 57 15.17 -11.32 -8.06
CA VAL A 57 14.53 -11.82 -6.82
C VAL A 57 13.02 -11.82 -6.89
N SER A 58 12.40 -10.93 -7.68
CA SER A 58 10.95 -10.77 -7.66
C SER A 58 10.23 -11.51 -8.78
N ARG A 59 9.19 -12.26 -8.39
CA ARG A 59 8.24 -12.90 -9.31
C ARG A 59 7.38 -11.89 -10.07
N SER A 60 7.25 -10.65 -9.59
CA SER A 60 6.47 -9.58 -10.25
C SER A 60 7.03 -9.14 -11.61
N TRP A 61 8.20 -9.66 -12.00
CA TRP A 61 8.81 -9.52 -13.32
C TRP A 61 8.58 -10.72 -14.25
N LYS A 62 7.78 -11.70 -13.84
CA LYS A 62 7.43 -12.89 -14.64
C LYS A 62 5.95 -12.86 -15.02
N SER A 63 5.59 -13.54 -16.11
CA SER A 63 4.19 -13.79 -16.43
C SER A 63 3.52 -14.60 -15.30
N PRO A 64 2.24 -14.34 -14.94
CA PRO A 64 1.29 -13.44 -15.61
C PRO A 64 1.16 -12.03 -15.01
N TYR A 65 2.14 -11.56 -14.23
CA TYR A 65 2.11 -10.18 -13.73
C TYR A 65 2.11 -9.16 -14.87
N GLY A 66 1.33 -8.10 -14.72
CA GLY A 66 1.20 -7.01 -15.69
C GLY A 66 0.48 -7.33 -17.02
N ILE A 67 -0.14 -8.51 -17.17
CA ILE A 67 -0.88 -8.90 -18.39
C ILE A 67 -2.06 -7.98 -18.73
N THR A 68 -2.76 -7.40 -17.75
CA THR A 68 -3.85 -6.42 -17.98
C THR A 68 -3.33 -4.99 -18.06
N PHE A 69 -2.23 -4.69 -17.35
CA PHE A 69 -1.51 -3.42 -17.45
C PHE A 69 -0.06 -3.57 -16.99
N PRO A 70 0.95 -3.16 -17.78
CA PRO A 70 0.88 -2.53 -19.10
C PRO A 70 0.83 -3.52 -20.29
N GLY A 71 0.38 -4.76 -20.08
CA GLY A 71 0.41 -5.85 -21.08
C GLY A 71 1.68 -6.72 -21.02
N LYS A 72 2.54 -6.51 -20.01
CA LYS A 72 3.75 -7.28 -19.74
C LYS A 72 4.21 -7.09 -18.29
N PRO A 73 5.04 -7.98 -17.74
CA PRO A 73 5.56 -7.81 -16.38
C PRO A 73 6.28 -6.47 -16.20
N SER A 74 5.92 -5.77 -15.13
CA SER A 74 6.43 -4.43 -14.84
C SER A 74 6.98 -4.29 -13.42
N GLY A 75 7.07 -5.39 -12.66
CA GLY A 75 7.44 -5.36 -11.25
C GLY A 75 6.28 -5.08 -10.28
N ARG A 76 5.06 -4.87 -10.79
CA ARG A 76 3.83 -4.74 -9.99
C ARG A 76 3.37 -6.11 -9.48
N PHE A 77 2.94 -6.20 -8.24
CA PHE A 77 2.43 -7.45 -7.63
C PHE A 77 0.95 -7.73 -7.97
N SER A 78 0.55 -7.41 -9.20
CA SER A 78 -0.77 -7.64 -9.76
C SER A 78 -0.65 -8.06 -11.23
N ASP A 79 -1.70 -8.65 -11.78
CA ASP A 79 -1.87 -8.79 -13.23
C ASP A 79 -1.94 -7.42 -13.93
N GLY A 80 -2.16 -6.34 -13.19
CA GLY A 80 -2.22 -4.99 -13.72
C GLY A 80 -1.75 -3.93 -12.73
N ARG A 81 -2.63 -2.95 -12.51
CA ARG A 81 -2.39 -1.78 -11.67
C ARG A 81 -2.47 -2.13 -10.19
N VAL A 82 -1.66 -1.44 -9.38
CA VAL A 82 -1.63 -1.54 -7.91
C VAL A 82 -2.16 -0.25 -7.28
N LEU A 83 -2.25 -0.17 -5.94
CA LEU A 83 -2.88 0.95 -5.22
C LEU A 83 -2.32 2.32 -5.63
N THR A 84 -0.99 2.39 -5.84
CA THR A 84 -0.33 3.60 -6.35
C THR A 84 -0.91 4.09 -7.67
N ASP A 85 -1.17 3.19 -8.61
CA ASP A 85 -1.69 3.58 -9.93
C ASP A 85 -3.10 4.13 -9.83
N TYR A 86 -3.94 3.56 -8.96
CA TYR A 86 -5.31 4.02 -8.76
C TYR A 86 -5.37 5.36 -8.06
N ILE A 87 -4.59 5.56 -7.00
CA ILE A 87 -4.51 6.85 -6.30
C ILE A 87 -3.94 7.91 -7.24
N ALA A 88 -2.88 7.61 -8.00
CA ALA A 88 -2.35 8.53 -9.00
C ALA A 88 -3.42 8.91 -10.05
N SER A 89 -4.17 7.91 -10.54
CA SER A 89 -5.26 8.15 -11.50
C SER A 89 -6.37 9.01 -10.90
N PHE A 90 -6.77 8.77 -9.65
CA PHE A 90 -7.76 9.59 -8.94
C PHE A 90 -7.29 11.05 -8.79
N LEU A 91 -6.00 11.25 -8.55
CA LEU A 91 -5.40 12.58 -8.50
C LEU A 91 -5.26 13.24 -9.89
N GLY A 92 -5.46 12.50 -10.98
CA GLY A 92 -5.28 13.00 -12.35
C GLY A 92 -3.81 13.10 -12.78
N ILE A 93 -2.92 12.32 -12.15
CA ILE A 93 -1.48 12.29 -12.45
C ILE A 93 -1.03 10.92 -12.93
N ARG A 94 0.15 10.87 -13.57
CA ARG A 94 0.79 9.60 -13.88
C ARG A 94 1.28 8.95 -12.59
N SER A 95 1.27 7.61 -12.54
CA SER A 95 1.88 6.85 -11.44
C SER A 95 3.30 7.36 -11.15
N PRO A 96 3.62 7.63 -9.86
CA PRO A 96 4.97 7.93 -9.39
C PRO A 96 6.01 6.96 -9.91
N PHE A 97 7.22 7.46 -10.15
CA PHE A 97 8.31 6.67 -10.70
C PHE A 97 8.98 5.81 -9.62
N PRO A 98 9.30 4.53 -9.86
CA PRO A 98 9.96 3.68 -8.85
C PRO A 98 11.39 4.15 -8.57
N TYR A 99 11.69 4.40 -7.30
CA TYR A 99 12.97 4.91 -6.80
C TYR A 99 14.18 4.10 -7.29
N ARG A 100 14.14 2.76 -7.25
CA ARG A 100 15.26 1.92 -7.69
C ARG A 100 15.66 2.14 -9.15
N ARG A 101 14.70 2.56 -9.99
CA ARG A 101 14.94 2.80 -11.41
C ARG A 101 15.41 4.22 -11.71
N LEU A 102 15.49 5.08 -10.70
CA LEU A 102 15.93 6.45 -10.81
C LEU A 102 17.45 6.49 -11.06
N LYS A 103 17.83 6.42 -12.34
CA LYS A 103 19.24 6.52 -12.74
C LYS A 103 19.77 7.95 -12.66
N ASN A 104 18.91 8.92 -13.01
CA ASN A 104 19.19 10.36 -13.01
C ASN A 104 17.96 11.13 -12.53
N LEU A 105 18.19 12.27 -11.88
CA LEU A 105 17.13 13.19 -11.42
C LEU A 105 16.59 14.04 -12.59
N ASN A 106 15.93 13.40 -13.55
CA ASN A 106 15.23 14.12 -14.61
C ASN A 106 13.91 14.68 -14.07
N THR A 107 13.71 16.00 -14.20
CA THR A 107 12.51 16.71 -13.75
C THR A 107 11.21 16.12 -14.30
N ASN A 108 11.19 15.65 -15.55
CA ASN A 108 10.02 14.99 -16.13
C ASN A 108 9.71 13.62 -15.49
N THR A 109 10.73 12.93 -14.99
CA THR A 109 10.57 11.63 -14.33
C THR A 109 9.98 11.78 -12.93
N ILE A 110 10.40 12.82 -12.20
CA ILE A 110 10.06 13.02 -10.79
C ILE A 110 8.86 13.95 -10.57
N ARG A 111 8.34 14.61 -11.62
CA ARG A 111 7.28 15.63 -11.55
C ARG A 111 5.98 15.19 -10.86
N TYR A 112 5.69 13.89 -10.84
CA TYR A 112 4.48 13.33 -10.23
C TYR A 112 4.78 12.59 -8.92
N GLY A 113 6.01 12.69 -8.43
CA GLY A 113 6.51 12.04 -7.23
C GLY A 113 7.22 10.72 -7.50
N ILE A 114 7.64 10.09 -6.41
CA ILE A 114 8.47 8.89 -6.41
C ILE A 114 7.83 7.82 -5.54
N ASN A 115 7.91 6.59 -6.03
CA ASN A 115 7.49 5.40 -5.32
C ASN A 115 8.70 4.71 -4.70
N PHE A 116 8.74 4.63 -3.38
CA PHE A 116 9.75 3.96 -2.58
C PHE A 116 9.29 2.58 -2.07
N ALA A 117 8.04 2.18 -2.31
CA ALA A 117 7.49 0.91 -1.84
C ALA A 117 8.19 -0.31 -2.46
N HIS A 118 8.45 -1.35 -1.66
CA HIS A 118 9.08 -2.59 -2.09
C HIS A 118 8.22 -3.79 -1.67
N GLY A 119 8.02 -4.76 -2.57
CA GLY A 119 7.31 -5.99 -2.23
C GLY A 119 7.85 -6.68 -0.96
N GLY A 120 6.94 -7.11 -0.09
CA GLY A 120 7.30 -7.78 1.16
C GLY A 120 7.76 -6.87 2.30
N THR A 121 7.82 -5.54 2.10
CA THR A 121 8.18 -4.60 3.18
C THR A 121 7.22 -4.69 4.36
N GLY A 122 7.82 -4.69 5.56
CA GLY A 122 7.16 -4.39 6.82
C GLY A 122 7.73 -3.11 7.43
N VAL A 123 7.24 -2.72 8.60
CA VAL A 123 7.91 -1.67 9.39
C VAL A 123 9.23 -2.19 9.99
N PHE A 124 9.31 -3.49 10.25
CA PHE A 124 10.53 -4.20 10.62
C PHE A 124 11.06 -5.06 9.47
N GLN A 125 12.20 -5.73 9.71
CA GLN A 125 12.80 -6.63 8.74
C GLN A 125 11.95 -7.89 8.54
N THR A 126 11.46 -8.09 7.32
CA THR A 126 10.63 -9.22 6.93
C THR A 126 11.46 -10.34 6.29
N LEU A 127 10.78 -11.37 5.75
CA LEU A 127 11.42 -12.46 5.00
C LEU A 127 12.16 -12.01 3.73
N GLN A 128 11.86 -10.82 3.21
CA GLN A 128 12.54 -10.29 2.04
C GLN A 128 13.90 -9.71 2.46
N VAL A 129 14.88 -10.60 2.66
CA VAL A 129 16.24 -10.26 3.10
C VAL A 129 16.89 -9.27 2.13
N ASP A 130 17.67 -8.34 2.68
CA ASP A 130 18.37 -7.26 1.97
C ASP A 130 17.46 -6.28 1.21
N GLN A 131 16.16 -6.27 1.50
CA GLN A 131 15.23 -5.26 0.98
C GLN A 131 14.86 -4.26 2.08
N PRO A 132 14.61 -2.99 1.71
CA PRO A 132 14.39 -1.92 2.67
C PRO A 132 13.07 -2.13 3.44
N ASN A 133 13.15 -2.05 4.76
CA ASN A 133 11.98 -1.82 5.60
C ASN A 133 11.42 -0.40 5.36
N MET A 134 10.26 -0.11 5.93
CA MET A 134 9.60 1.18 5.71
C MET A 134 10.45 2.38 6.16
N THR A 135 11.21 2.25 7.25
CA THR A 135 12.10 3.32 7.73
C THR A 135 13.22 3.62 6.73
N ALA A 136 13.83 2.58 6.14
CA ALA A 136 14.85 2.76 5.10
C ALA A 136 14.27 3.42 3.83
N GLN A 137 13.01 3.12 3.46
CA GLN A 137 12.33 3.81 2.36
C GLN A 137 12.16 5.32 2.65
N ILE A 138 11.87 5.68 3.89
CA ILE A 138 11.79 7.08 4.34
C ILE A 138 13.18 7.74 4.33
N ASP A 139 14.24 7.01 4.67
CA ASP A 139 15.61 7.52 4.56
C ASP A 139 16.01 7.80 3.10
N PHE A 140 15.52 7.01 2.14
CA PHE A 140 15.70 7.32 0.71
C PHE A 140 14.99 8.61 0.30
N PHE A 141 13.81 8.89 0.87
CA PHE A 141 13.10 10.13 0.62
C PHE A 141 13.81 11.34 1.25
N GLN A 142 14.28 11.21 2.50
CA GLN A 142 15.11 12.21 3.16
C GLN A 142 16.28 12.64 2.27
N GLN A 143 17.00 11.69 1.65
CA GLN A 143 18.11 12.01 0.75
C GLN A 143 17.71 12.90 -0.43
N LEU A 144 16.46 12.83 -0.91
CA LEU A 144 15.96 13.70 -1.98
C LEU A 144 15.56 15.07 -1.44
N VAL A 145 14.98 15.13 -0.24
CA VAL A 145 14.66 16.37 0.46
C VAL A 145 15.95 17.15 0.75
N ASP A 146 16.98 16.50 1.30
CA ASP A 146 18.28 17.11 1.62
C ASP A 146 19.00 17.65 0.38
N LYS A 147 18.78 17.00 -0.78
CA LYS A 147 19.31 17.44 -2.07
C LYS A 147 18.46 18.53 -2.74
N ASN A 148 17.42 19.03 -2.05
CA ASN A 148 16.46 20.01 -2.56
C ASN A 148 15.86 19.61 -3.92
N VAL A 149 15.60 18.31 -4.11
CA VAL A 149 14.98 17.77 -5.34
C VAL A 149 13.55 18.29 -5.49
N TYR A 150 12.86 18.50 -4.38
CA TYR A 150 11.52 19.08 -4.29
C TYR A 150 11.59 20.33 -3.42
N ARG A 151 10.90 21.40 -3.83
CA ARG A 151 10.78 22.62 -3.02
C ARG A 151 9.77 22.44 -1.89
N SER A 152 9.87 23.27 -0.85
CA SER A 152 8.91 23.30 0.28
C SER A 152 7.45 23.45 -0.18
N GLU A 153 7.17 24.23 -1.22
CA GLU A 153 5.82 24.37 -1.77
C GLU A 153 5.33 23.07 -2.44
N GLU A 154 6.23 22.33 -3.10
CA GLU A 154 5.92 21.03 -3.69
C GLU A 154 5.68 19.96 -2.62
N LEU A 155 6.50 19.96 -1.55
CA LEU A 155 6.34 19.05 -0.43
C LEU A 155 5.04 19.31 0.34
N SER A 156 4.75 20.57 0.67
CA SER A 156 3.56 20.94 1.45
C SER A 156 2.23 20.76 0.71
N SER A 157 2.25 20.77 -0.63
CA SER A 157 1.09 20.46 -1.47
C SER A 157 1.00 18.99 -1.90
N SER A 158 2.04 18.19 -1.62
CA SER A 158 2.09 16.76 -1.97
C SER A 158 1.21 15.90 -1.06
N ILE A 159 1.02 14.65 -1.49
CA ILE A 159 0.38 13.58 -0.74
C ILE A 159 1.40 12.46 -0.53
N ALA A 160 1.44 11.90 0.67
CA ALA A 160 2.12 10.64 0.93
C ALA A 160 1.10 9.50 1.06
N LEU A 161 1.35 8.40 0.37
CA LEU A 161 0.66 7.13 0.56
C LEU A 161 1.58 6.18 1.34
N VAL A 162 1.09 5.64 2.45
CA VAL A 162 1.79 4.65 3.28
C VAL A 162 0.98 3.37 3.30
N SER A 163 1.50 2.35 2.62
CA SER A 163 0.91 1.01 2.57
C SER A 163 1.52 0.10 3.63
N LEU A 164 0.66 -0.59 4.38
CA LEU A 164 1.02 -1.70 5.25
C LEU A 164 0.07 -2.86 4.98
N ALA A 165 0.61 -4.03 4.62
CA ALA A 165 -0.15 -5.23 4.26
C ALA A 165 0.18 -6.47 5.13
N GLY A 166 0.56 -6.28 6.40
CA GLY A 166 0.74 -7.39 7.35
C GLY A 166 1.96 -8.30 7.14
N ASN A 167 2.98 -7.85 6.40
CA ASN A 167 4.21 -8.63 6.16
C ASN A 167 5.00 -8.95 7.43
N ASP A 168 4.99 -8.05 8.43
CA ASP A 168 5.60 -8.28 9.75
C ASP A 168 4.97 -9.50 10.45
N TYR A 169 3.64 -9.60 10.45
CA TYR A 169 2.90 -10.71 11.06
C TYR A 169 3.11 -12.02 10.30
N SER A 170 3.06 -11.96 8.97
CA SER A 170 3.36 -13.11 8.11
C SER A 170 4.78 -13.64 8.34
N THR A 171 5.75 -12.74 8.53
CA THR A 171 7.14 -13.10 8.85
C THR A 171 7.24 -13.75 10.22
N TYR A 172 6.59 -13.18 11.23
CA TYR A 172 6.56 -13.72 12.58
C TYR A 172 5.97 -15.14 12.60
N LEU A 173 4.80 -15.32 12.00
CA LEU A 173 4.14 -16.63 11.91
C LEU A 173 5.00 -17.66 11.16
N ALA A 174 5.68 -17.25 10.09
CA ALA A 174 6.57 -18.15 9.35
C ALA A 174 7.81 -18.58 10.17
N ARG A 175 8.34 -17.71 11.04
CA ARG A 175 9.52 -18.00 11.87
C ARG A 175 9.20 -18.74 13.16
N HIS A 176 8.05 -18.45 13.77
CA HIS A 176 7.71 -18.95 15.11
C HIS A 176 6.60 -20.00 15.11
N GLY A 177 5.77 -20.06 14.07
CA GLY A 177 4.67 -21.03 13.98
C GLY A 177 3.57 -20.88 15.03
N SER A 178 3.51 -19.74 15.74
CA SER A 178 2.60 -19.51 16.86
C SER A 178 2.03 -18.09 16.84
N PHE A 179 0.81 -17.92 17.36
CA PHE A 179 0.13 -16.63 17.51
C PHE A 179 0.50 -15.91 18.82
N GLN A 180 1.21 -16.57 19.74
CA GLN A 180 1.39 -16.09 21.13
C GLN A 180 1.99 -14.69 21.25
N GLY A 181 2.95 -14.31 20.40
CA GLY A 181 3.57 -12.98 20.44
C GLY A 181 3.00 -11.96 19.45
N LEU A 182 1.93 -12.29 18.72
CA LEU A 182 1.29 -11.35 17.81
C LEU A 182 0.68 -10.13 18.51
N PRO A 183 0.10 -10.21 19.73
CA PRO A 183 -0.39 -9.02 20.42
C PRO A 183 0.71 -7.99 20.71
N GLU A 184 1.88 -8.43 21.16
CA GLU A 184 3.06 -7.59 21.42
C GLU A 184 3.60 -7.02 20.12
N LEU A 185 3.81 -7.87 19.12
CA LEU A 185 4.26 -7.44 17.80
C LEU A 185 3.29 -6.43 17.17
N LYS A 186 1.98 -6.60 17.36
CA LYS A 186 0.97 -5.66 16.88
C LYS A 186 1.19 -4.26 17.44
N ARG A 187 1.44 -4.14 18.76
CA ARG A 187 1.74 -2.85 19.39
C ARG A 187 3.01 -2.24 18.80
N SER A 188 4.10 -3.01 18.74
CA SER A 188 5.38 -2.53 18.20
C SER A 188 5.29 -2.11 16.72
N VAL A 189 4.51 -2.83 15.91
CA VAL A 189 4.29 -2.46 14.49
C VAL A 189 3.56 -1.11 14.40
N ILE A 190 2.51 -0.90 15.20
CA ILE A 190 1.77 0.38 15.21
C ILE A 190 2.67 1.51 15.73
N GLU A 191 3.42 1.29 16.80
CA GLU A 191 4.36 2.29 17.35
C GLU A 191 5.41 2.70 16.31
N GLN A 192 6.03 1.73 15.62
CA GLN A 192 7.01 2.02 14.58
C GLN A 192 6.38 2.70 13.36
N LEU A 193 5.15 2.32 12.97
CA LEU A 193 4.41 2.99 11.91
C LEU A 193 4.13 4.46 12.27
N VAL A 194 3.73 4.74 13.52
CA VAL A 194 3.51 6.09 14.04
C VAL A 194 4.79 6.93 13.95
N LEU A 195 5.95 6.38 14.33
CA LEU A 195 7.25 7.05 14.18
C LEU A 195 7.56 7.36 12.72
N ASN A 196 7.31 6.40 11.83
CA ASN A 196 7.54 6.54 10.39
C ASN A 196 6.67 7.66 9.79
N VAL A 197 5.37 7.70 10.08
CA VAL A 197 4.46 8.72 9.51
C VAL A 197 4.71 10.10 10.11
N ARG A 198 5.16 10.20 11.38
CA ARG A 198 5.65 11.47 11.95
C ARG A 198 6.84 12.01 11.18
N ARG A 199 7.86 11.16 10.87
CA ARG A 199 9.00 11.57 10.03
C ARG A 199 8.55 12.06 8.65
N ILE A 200 7.58 11.39 8.03
CA ILE A 200 7.02 11.82 6.73
C ILE A 200 6.38 13.21 6.85
N LYS A 201 5.61 13.48 7.90
CA LYS A 201 5.03 14.80 8.17
C LYS A 201 6.11 15.86 8.36
N ASP A 202 7.21 15.52 9.02
CA ASP A 202 8.30 16.46 9.31
C ASP A 202 9.04 16.93 8.05
N PHE A 203 8.83 16.26 6.90
CA PHE A 203 9.18 16.75 5.56
C PHE A 203 8.19 17.75 4.97
N GLU A 204 7.43 18.44 5.83
CA GLU A 204 6.40 19.41 5.48
C GLU A 204 5.18 18.84 4.73
N ILE A 205 5.07 17.51 4.58
CA ILE A 205 3.92 16.85 3.94
C ILE A 205 2.70 16.93 4.85
N LYS A 206 1.63 17.57 4.35
CA LYS A 206 0.40 17.85 5.13
C LYS A 206 -0.74 16.88 4.87
N LYS A 207 -0.57 15.93 3.95
CA LYS A 207 -1.60 14.94 3.58
C LYS A 207 -0.97 13.55 3.51
N ILE A 208 -1.23 12.72 4.52
CA ILE A 208 -0.63 11.39 4.64
C ILE A 208 -1.76 10.37 4.75
N ALA A 209 -1.94 9.57 3.70
CA ALA A 209 -2.91 8.49 3.65
C ALA A 209 -2.25 7.17 4.07
N ILE A 210 -2.82 6.49 5.06
CA ILE A 210 -2.25 5.29 5.70
C ILE A 210 -3.27 4.16 5.55
N THR A 211 -2.89 3.04 4.94
CA THR A 211 -3.80 1.89 4.81
C THR A 211 -3.93 1.14 6.13
N GLY A 212 -5.17 0.73 6.46
CA GLY A 212 -5.36 -0.45 7.30
C GLY A 212 -4.88 -1.71 6.58
N ILE A 213 -4.70 -2.79 7.34
CA ILE A 213 -4.45 -4.10 6.75
C ILE A 213 -5.77 -4.72 6.27
N GLU A 214 -5.70 -5.43 5.15
CA GLU A 214 -6.79 -6.19 4.56
C GLU A 214 -7.24 -7.37 5.47
N PRO A 215 -8.37 -8.04 5.20
CA PRO A 215 -8.72 -9.29 5.88
C PRO A 215 -7.73 -10.40 5.54
N LEU A 216 -6.67 -10.54 6.36
CA LEU A 216 -5.58 -11.50 6.13
C LEU A 216 -6.10 -12.94 5.98
N GLY A 217 -7.13 -13.31 6.74
CA GLY A 217 -7.75 -14.63 6.65
C GLY A 217 -8.46 -14.91 5.33
N CYS A 218 -8.80 -13.87 4.56
CA CYS A 218 -9.37 -14.01 3.22
C CYS A 218 -8.30 -14.05 2.12
N LEU A 219 -7.02 -13.85 2.44
CA LEU A 219 -5.96 -13.99 1.44
C LEU A 219 -5.90 -15.45 0.93
N PRO A 220 -5.55 -15.66 -0.34
CA PRO A 220 -5.48 -17.02 -0.89
C PRO A 220 -4.55 -17.96 -0.13
N ARG A 221 -3.44 -17.45 0.43
CA ARG A 221 -2.53 -18.26 1.25
C ARG A 221 -3.24 -18.84 2.48
N ASN A 222 -4.07 -18.04 3.13
CA ASN A 222 -4.68 -18.35 4.42
C ASN A 222 -5.97 -19.16 4.24
N SER A 223 -6.76 -18.84 3.22
CA SER A 223 -7.96 -19.61 2.85
C SER A 223 -7.64 -20.96 2.19
N ALA A 224 -6.38 -21.22 1.79
CA ALA A 224 -5.97 -22.51 1.23
C ALA A 224 -6.26 -23.69 2.16
N ALA A 225 -6.15 -23.51 3.49
CA ALA A 225 -6.47 -24.54 4.48
C ALA A 225 -7.93 -25.00 4.44
N SER A 226 -8.84 -24.16 3.96
CA SER A 226 -10.26 -24.48 3.74
C SER A 226 -10.56 -24.86 2.28
N SER A 227 -9.54 -25.15 1.48
CA SER A 227 -9.65 -25.31 0.01
C SER A 227 -10.30 -24.08 -0.64
N TYR A 228 -9.92 -22.88 -0.18
CA TYR A 228 -10.42 -21.58 -0.65
C TYR A 228 -11.93 -21.36 -0.46
N ARG A 229 -12.56 -22.08 0.50
CA ARG A 229 -14.00 -21.96 0.75
C ARG A 229 -14.35 -20.88 1.76
N ASN A 230 -13.51 -20.73 2.79
CA ASN A 230 -13.76 -19.86 3.92
C ASN A 230 -12.52 -19.03 4.24
N CYS A 231 -12.76 -17.77 4.63
CA CYS A 231 -11.72 -16.97 5.27
C CYS A 231 -11.42 -17.52 6.67
N ASN A 232 -10.18 -17.39 7.14
CA ASN A 232 -9.83 -17.64 8.53
C ASN A 232 -10.38 -16.52 9.43
N ALA A 233 -11.29 -16.88 10.36
CA ALA A 233 -11.93 -15.91 11.25
C ALA A 233 -10.97 -15.31 12.29
N GLU A 234 -10.04 -16.10 12.83
CA GLU A 234 -9.07 -15.63 13.83
C GLU A 234 -8.13 -14.58 13.26
N GLU A 235 -7.60 -14.83 12.06
CA GLU A 235 -6.74 -13.87 11.35
C GLU A 235 -7.48 -12.59 10.91
N ASN A 236 -8.76 -12.71 10.53
CA ASN A 236 -9.60 -11.57 10.23
C ASN A 236 -9.90 -10.72 11.48
N ASN A 237 -10.19 -11.37 12.62
CA ASN A 237 -10.36 -10.68 13.90
C ASN A 237 -9.06 -9.98 14.33
N PHE A 238 -7.92 -10.62 14.12
CA PHE A 238 -6.62 -9.98 14.33
C PHE A 238 -6.46 -8.73 13.46
N SER A 239 -6.81 -8.82 12.17
CA SER A 239 -6.73 -7.72 11.21
C SER A 239 -7.60 -6.52 11.63
N GLN A 240 -8.85 -6.78 12.04
CA GLN A 240 -9.73 -5.75 12.59
C GLN A 240 -9.17 -5.11 13.86
N SER A 241 -8.61 -5.94 14.78
CA SER A 241 -8.02 -5.44 16.02
C SER A 241 -6.78 -4.56 15.78
N HIS A 242 -6.03 -4.82 14.71
CA HIS A 242 -4.94 -3.96 14.26
C HIS A 242 -5.49 -2.64 13.72
N ASN A 243 -6.48 -2.68 12.83
CA ASN A 243 -7.04 -1.49 12.21
C ASN A 243 -7.72 -0.56 13.22
N ILE A 244 -8.37 -1.10 14.25
CA ILE A 244 -8.92 -0.30 15.36
C ILE A 244 -7.79 0.42 16.10
N LEU A 245 -6.71 -0.29 16.45
CA LEU A 245 -5.57 0.29 17.15
C LEU A 245 -4.87 1.36 16.30
N LEU A 246 -4.74 1.13 15.00
CA LEU A 246 -4.20 2.10 14.05
C LEU A 246 -5.05 3.37 13.99
N GLN A 247 -6.37 3.24 13.87
CA GLN A 247 -7.29 4.38 13.84
C GLN A 247 -7.20 5.21 15.13
N GLN A 248 -7.07 4.58 16.30
CA GLN A 248 -6.86 5.27 17.57
C GLN A 248 -5.57 6.11 17.56
N HIS A 249 -4.47 5.57 17.03
CA HIS A 249 -3.20 6.29 16.94
C HIS A 249 -3.24 7.39 15.87
N ILE A 250 -3.92 7.20 14.75
CA ILE A 250 -4.16 8.24 13.74
C ILE A 250 -4.97 9.39 14.33
N TRP A 251 -6.01 9.08 15.11
CA TRP A 251 -6.79 10.09 15.82
C TRP A 251 -5.91 10.89 16.80
N ALA A 252 -5.09 10.21 17.60
CA ALA A 252 -4.16 10.87 18.53
C ALA A 252 -3.15 11.76 17.79
N LEU A 253 -2.58 11.29 16.68
CA LEU A 253 -1.68 12.07 15.82
C LEU A 253 -2.33 13.34 15.27
N ASN A 254 -3.58 13.26 14.80
CA ASN A 254 -4.30 14.44 14.32
C ASN A 254 -4.66 15.40 15.45
N TYR A 255 -4.99 14.88 16.63
CA TYR A 255 -5.24 15.69 17.82
C TYR A 255 -3.98 16.48 18.22
N GLU A 256 -2.83 15.82 18.29
CA GLU A 256 -1.54 16.46 18.61
C GLU A 256 -1.13 17.51 17.59
N THR A 257 -1.43 17.31 16.31
CA THR A 257 -1.08 18.25 15.24
C THR A 257 -2.09 19.39 15.06
N ALA A 258 -3.22 19.35 15.77
CA ALA A 258 -4.35 20.26 15.62
C ALA A 258 -4.82 20.40 14.16
N ALA A 259 -4.61 19.37 13.34
CA ALA A 259 -4.93 19.36 11.92
C ALA A 259 -5.16 17.91 11.42
N PRO A 260 -6.03 17.70 10.41
CA PRO A 260 -6.32 16.38 9.89
C PRO A 260 -5.27 15.90 8.87
N VAL A 261 -4.00 15.84 9.28
CA VAL A 261 -2.84 15.49 8.43
C VAL A 261 -2.85 14.01 8.03
N PHE A 262 -3.19 13.13 8.98
CA PHE A 262 -3.15 11.69 8.82
C PHE A 262 -4.54 11.15 8.51
N LYS A 263 -4.69 10.40 7.41
CA LYS A 263 -5.97 9.86 6.95
C LYS A 263 -5.89 8.34 6.88
N TYR A 264 -6.82 7.67 7.54
CA TYR A 264 -6.97 6.22 7.44
C TYR A 264 -7.64 5.86 6.12
N LEU A 265 -7.07 4.89 5.39
CA LEU A 265 -7.68 4.26 4.22
C LEU A 265 -8.18 2.87 4.62
N ASP A 266 -9.50 2.68 4.55
CA ASP A 266 -10.13 1.42 4.93
C ASP A 266 -9.99 0.36 3.85
N LEU A 267 -8.84 -0.31 3.87
CA LEU A 267 -8.57 -1.42 2.97
C LEU A 267 -9.40 -2.67 3.30
N TYR A 268 -9.74 -2.86 4.58
CA TYR A 268 -10.43 -4.05 5.05
C TYR A 268 -11.85 -4.11 4.50
N ASP A 269 -12.63 -3.05 4.72
CA ASP A 269 -14.02 -3.00 4.28
C ASP A 269 -14.14 -2.92 2.77
N ALA A 270 -13.19 -2.25 2.11
CA ALA A 270 -13.09 -2.23 0.66
C ALA A 270 -12.88 -3.66 0.09
N PHE A 271 -12.02 -4.46 0.70
CA PHE A 271 -11.76 -5.86 0.34
C PHE A 271 -13.00 -6.73 0.56
N ILE A 272 -13.61 -6.66 1.75
CA ILE A 272 -14.82 -7.42 2.09
C ILE A 272 -15.98 -7.06 1.17
N SER A 273 -16.14 -5.77 0.86
CA SER A 273 -17.18 -5.30 -0.07
C SER A 273 -16.97 -5.86 -1.47
N ALA A 274 -15.74 -5.87 -1.98
CA ALA A 274 -15.41 -6.49 -3.26
C ALA A 274 -15.70 -8.01 -3.26
N LEU A 275 -15.45 -8.71 -2.15
CA LEU A 275 -15.84 -10.12 -2.00
C LEU A 275 -17.36 -10.34 -1.91
N LYS A 276 -18.15 -9.33 -1.53
CA LYS A 276 -19.62 -9.42 -1.44
C LYS A 276 -20.35 -9.07 -2.73
N ILE A 277 -19.69 -8.48 -3.73
CA ILE A 277 -20.32 -8.15 -5.01
C ILE A 277 -20.90 -9.41 -5.66
N ASP A 278 -22.19 -9.32 -6.01
CA ASP A 278 -23.00 -10.43 -6.50
C ASP A 278 -22.67 -10.80 -7.96
N GLN A 279 -22.94 -12.05 -8.34
CA GLN A 279 -22.47 -12.67 -9.57
C GLN A 279 -23.07 -12.10 -10.87
N LYS A 280 -24.08 -11.23 -10.76
CA LYS A 280 -24.80 -10.67 -11.93
C LYS A 280 -24.24 -9.34 -12.43
N SER A 281 -23.20 -8.79 -11.78
CA SER A 281 -22.58 -7.52 -12.19
C SER A 281 -21.39 -7.72 -13.15
N PRO A 282 -21.15 -6.82 -14.11
CA PRO A 282 -19.93 -6.82 -14.93
C PRO A 282 -18.68 -6.72 -14.04
N GLY A 283 -17.71 -7.62 -14.19
CA GLY A 283 -16.51 -7.71 -13.33
C GLY A 283 -16.54 -8.81 -12.25
N ASN A 284 -17.42 -9.80 -12.42
CA ASN A 284 -17.67 -10.88 -11.46
C ASN A 284 -16.42 -11.71 -11.10
N LEU A 285 -16.20 -11.90 -9.79
CA LEU A 285 -15.21 -12.81 -9.21
C LEU A 285 -15.90 -14.15 -8.89
N THR A 286 -15.69 -15.17 -9.72
CA THR A 286 -16.29 -16.50 -9.55
C THR A 286 -15.62 -17.33 -8.46
N ASP A 287 -14.30 -17.23 -8.32
CA ASP A 287 -13.50 -17.93 -7.29
C ASP A 287 -12.80 -16.92 -6.35
N LYS A 288 -13.60 -16.24 -5.53
CA LYS A 288 -13.21 -15.01 -4.80
C LYS A 288 -11.99 -15.12 -3.87
N LEU A 289 -11.72 -16.31 -3.35
CA LEU A 289 -10.60 -16.57 -2.42
C LEU A 289 -9.45 -17.36 -3.07
N LYS A 290 -9.64 -17.85 -4.30
CA LYS A 290 -8.66 -18.68 -5.00
C LYS A 290 -7.73 -17.78 -5.82
N PRO A 291 -6.41 -18.07 -5.86
CA PRO A 291 -5.51 -17.28 -6.69
C PRO A 291 -5.76 -17.59 -8.18
N CYS A 292 -5.70 -16.57 -9.05
CA CYS A 292 -5.82 -16.77 -10.50
C CYS A 292 -4.71 -17.67 -11.07
N CYS A 293 -3.54 -17.66 -10.45
CA CYS A 293 -2.45 -18.59 -10.73
C CYS A 293 -1.77 -19.03 -9.43
N GLY A 294 -1.52 -20.33 -9.29
CA GLY A 294 -0.62 -20.87 -8.27
C GLY A 294 0.83 -20.77 -8.74
N GLY A 295 1.76 -20.44 -7.83
CA GLY A 295 3.17 -20.74 -8.08
C GLY A 295 3.31 -22.24 -8.35
N ALA A 296 4.19 -22.64 -9.27
CA ALA A 296 4.40 -24.07 -9.55
C ALA A 296 4.72 -24.82 -8.25
N LYS A 297 4.15 -26.03 -8.08
CA LYS A 297 4.44 -26.92 -6.95
C LYS A 297 5.97 -27.11 -6.86
N GLY A 298 6.56 -26.76 -5.70
CA GLY A 298 8.01 -26.88 -5.46
C GLY A 298 8.81 -25.58 -5.50
N GLU A 299 8.16 -24.42 -5.70
CA GLU A 299 8.76 -23.10 -5.52
C GLU A 299 8.11 -22.37 -4.33
N ASP A 300 8.08 -23.05 -3.19
CA ASP A 300 7.42 -22.62 -1.96
C ASP A 300 8.12 -21.44 -1.26
N ALA A 301 7.28 -20.64 -0.60
CA ALA A 301 7.53 -19.49 0.29
C ALA A 301 7.86 -18.14 -0.38
#